data_AF-A0A819NPZ6-F1
#
_entry.id   AF-A0A819NPZ6-F1
#
_cell.length_a   1.000
_cell.length_b   1.000
_cell.length_c   1.000
_cell.angle_alpha   90.00
_cell.angle_beta   90.00
_cell.angle_gamma   90.00
#
_symmetry.space_group_name_H-M   'P 1'
#
loop_
_entity.id
_entity.type
_entity.pdbx_description
1 polymer ?
#
loop_
_entity_poly.entity_id
_entity_poly.type
_entity_poly.pdbx_seq_one_letter_code
_entity_poly.pdbx_strand_id
1 'polypeptide(L)'
;MNHKYDVDWLAGWIICQRLGIIQGSKIVGKQSLRLVPIVGWCWIFTESIFLRRVWDSDRETLVKDLRKVLENYPKNMFFNFLLFCEGTRFTEKKRVTSMKIAKEKGLPELKHHILPRTKGFTLLLQGAEDRITGIYDLNIGFKKNGAEPTLRSIMKGRSCQAEIFVRRTSISEIPKDTEGCGNWVHKLYQEKDQIYDYFVRNDTFEGNGLQRIEVPRNYTDLLIELFWILTIGVPSIIYLFKFLLTSSFIAQIIFVIIVILATIGVRAMIAVTETERGSHYGETKKNE
;
A
#
# COMPACT_ATOMS: atom_id res chain seq x y z
N MET A 1 -2.24 -5.54 -5.99
CA MET A 1 -3.20 -5.75 -4.87
C MET A 1 -4.43 -4.88 -5.09
N ASN A 2 -5.60 -5.26 -4.56
CA ASN A 2 -6.74 -4.33 -4.49
C ASN A 2 -6.42 -3.16 -3.56
N HIS A 3 -7.00 -1.99 -3.83
CA HIS A 3 -6.70 -0.79 -3.03
C HIS A 3 -7.94 -0.28 -2.31
N LYS A 4 -8.31 -0.90 -1.19
CA LYS A 4 -9.55 -0.61 -0.48
C LYS A 4 -9.35 -0.03 0.91
N TYR A 5 -8.34 -0.47 1.65
CA TYR A 5 -8.16 -0.12 3.05
C TYR A 5 -6.96 0.83 3.26
N ASP A 6 -6.97 1.57 4.36
CA ASP A 6 -5.91 2.54 4.68
C ASP A 6 -4.54 1.84 4.84
N VAL A 7 -4.56 0.60 5.32
CA VAL A 7 -3.40 -0.21 5.71
C VAL A 7 -3.07 -1.35 4.75
N ASP A 8 -3.65 -1.35 3.54
CA ASP A 8 -3.38 -2.34 2.49
C ASP A 8 -1.87 -2.61 2.30
N TRP A 9 -1.12 -1.52 2.11
CA TRP A 9 0.33 -1.55 1.87
C TRP A 9 1.10 -2.15 3.05
N LEU A 10 0.64 -1.91 4.28
CA LEU A 10 1.25 -2.45 5.49
C LEU A 10 1.04 -3.96 5.57
N ALA A 11 -0.16 -4.45 5.22
CA ALA A 11 -0.42 -5.88 5.16
C ALA A 11 0.47 -6.58 4.10
N GLY A 12 0.68 -5.94 2.95
CA GLY A 12 1.63 -6.42 1.94
C GLY A 12 3.07 -6.51 2.48
N TRP A 13 3.51 -5.52 3.25
CA TRP A 13 4.82 -5.55 3.91
C TRP A 13 4.95 -6.61 4.99
N ILE A 14 3.90 -6.85 5.78
CA ILE A 14 3.89 -7.92 6.77
C ILE A 14 4.10 -9.27 6.08
N ILE A 15 3.42 -9.54 4.95
CA ILE A 15 3.68 -10.76 4.17
C ILE A 15 5.14 -10.80 3.70
N CYS A 16 5.67 -9.71 3.13
CA CYS A 16 7.04 -9.66 2.65
C CYS A 16 8.06 -9.90 3.77
N GLN A 17 7.81 -9.38 4.98
CA GLN A 17 8.63 -9.63 6.17
C GLN A 17 8.61 -11.10 6.53
N ARG A 18 7.43 -11.72 6.54
CA ARG A 18 7.23 -13.14 6.91
C ARG A 18 7.86 -14.09 5.90
N LEU A 19 7.97 -13.67 4.64
CA LEU A 19 8.68 -14.39 3.59
C LEU A 19 10.19 -14.06 3.51
N GLY A 20 10.69 -13.16 4.36
CA GLY A 20 12.11 -12.77 4.36
C GLY A 20 12.55 -11.97 3.14
N ILE A 21 11.63 -11.24 2.49
CA ILE A 21 11.88 -10.45 1.27
C ILE A 21 11.59 -8.95 1.42
N ILE A 22 11.32 -8.48 2.64
CA ILE A 22 10.98 -7.06 2.90
C ILE A 22 12.08 -6.10 2.47
N GLN A 23 13.35 -6.51 2.53
CA GLN A 23 14.50 -5.71 2.09
C GLN A 23 14.48 -5.38 0.59
N GLY A 24 13.71 -6.13 -0.21
CA GLY A 24 13.52 -5.89 -1.64
C GLY A 24 12.14 -5.34 -1.99
N SER A 25 11.30 -5.05 -0.99
CA SER A 25 9.96 -4.52 -1.22
C SER A 25 10.02 -3.03 -1.55
N LYS A 26 9.59 -2.72 -2.77
CA LYS A 26 9.51 -1.36 -3.32
C LYS A 26 8.05 -1.04 -3.59
N ILE A 27 7.68 0.24 -3.55
CA ILE A 27 6.32 0.70 -3.85
C ILE A 27 6.35 1.60 -5.07
N VAL A 28 5.28 1.56 -5.88
CA VAL A 28 5.01 2.57 -6.90
C VAL A 28 3.90 3.49 -6.38
N GLY A 29 4.30 4.66 -5.89
CA GLY A 29 3.46 5.56 -5.11
C GLY A 29 3.24 6.93 -5.73
N LYS A 30 2.34 7.73 -5.14
CA LYS A 30 2.14 9.15 -5.51
C LYS A 30 3.33 9.99 -5.04
N GLN A 31 3.83 10.91 -5.85
CA GLN A 31 5.01 11.71 -5.55
C GLN A 31 4.91 12.51 -4.24
N SER A 32 3.72 13.03 -3.92
CA SER A 32 3.51 13.75 -2.65
C SER A 32 3.79 12.90 -1.41
N LEU A 33 3.72 11.57 -1.51
CA LEU A 33 4.03 10.67 -0.40
C LEU A 33 5.49 10.72 0.01
N ARG A 34 6.39 11.15 -0.89
CA ARG A 34 7.82 11.36 -0.58
C ARG A 34 8.04 12.37 0.55
N LEU A 35 7.10 13.31 0.71
CA LEU A 35 7.18 14.40 1.69
C LEU A 35 6.66 13.98 3.07
N VAL A 36 6.00 12.82 3.18
CA VAL A 36 5.50 12.32 4.46
C VAL A 36 6.69 11.93 5.34
N PRO A 37 6.90 12.57 6.51
CA PRO A 37 8.01 12.23 7.38
C PRO A 37 8.00 10.76 7.79
N ILE A 38 9.19 10.21 8.04
CA ILE A 38 9.41 8.80 8.41
C ILE A 38 9.01 7.86 7.27
N VAL A 39 7.72 7.63 7.03
CA VAL A 39 7.22 6.64 6.06
C VAL A 39 7.63 6.98 4.62
N GLY A 40 7.41 8.23 4.20
CA GLY A 40 7.79 8.68 2.86
C GLY A 40 9.30 8.64 2.65
N TRP A 41 10.08 8.95 3.69
CA TRP A 41 11.53 8.89 3.66
C TRP A 41 12.04 7.46 3.61
N CYS A 42 11.46 6.54 4.39
CA CYS A 42 11.73 5.11 4.27
C CYS A 42 11.55 4.64 2.82
N TRP A 43 10.48 5.05 2.14
CA TRP A 43 10.26 4.71 0.73
C TRP A 43 11.30 5.32 -0.23
N ILE A 44 11.85 6.50 0.07
CA ILE A 44 12.99 7.04 -0.68
C ILE A 44 14.21 6.13 -0.51
N PHE A 45 14.51 5.75 0.74
CA PHE A 45 15.69 4.94 1.06
C PHE A 45 15.58 3.50 0.56
N THR A 46 14.37 2.97 0.37
CA THR A 46 14.15 1.67 -0.30
C THR A 46 14.10 1.77 -1.82
N GLU A 47 14.42 2.93 -2.40
CA GLU A 47 14.37 3.21 -3.85
C GLU A 47 12.99 2.90 -4.47
N SER A 48 11.92 3.26 -3.75
CA SER A 48 10.56 3.20 -4.29
C SER A 48 10.37 4.25 -5.40
N ILE A 49 9.44 3.98 -6.33
CA ILE A 49 9.19 4.84 -7.48
C ILE A 49 8.01 5.78 -7.17
N PHE A 50 8.19 7.06 -7.47
CA PHE A 50 7.24 8.11 -7.12
C PHE A 50 6.70 8.81 -8.38
N LEU A 51 5.38 8.79 -8.57
CA LEU A 51 4.71 9.27 -9.78
C LEU A 51 3.81 10.49 -9.52
N ARG A 52 3.79 11.45 -10.46
CA ARG A 52 3.00 12.69 -10.44
C ARG A 52 1.53 12.50 -10.83
N ARG A 53 1.18 11.36 -11.40
CA ARG A 53 -0.12 11.09 -12.05
C ARG A 53 -0.31 11.85 -13.37
N VAL A 54 0.80 12.14 -14.06
CA VAL A 54 0.84 12.79 -15.38
C VAL A 54 1.69 11.91 -16.29
N TRP A 55 1.03 11.25 -17.25
CA TRP A 55 1.61 10.14 -18.01
C TRP A 55 2.94 10.48 -18.69
N ASP A 56 3.04 11.62 -19.37
CA ASP A 56 4.23 11.96 -20.15
C ASP A 56 5.48 12.06 -19.26
N SER A 57 5.33 12.73 -18.11
CA SER A 57 6.41 12.86 -17.13
C SER A 57 6.66 11.58 -16.32
N ASP A 58 5.60 10.80 -16.08
CA ASP A 58 5.67 9.57 -15.28
C ASP A 58 6.30 8.43 -16.08
N ARG A 59 6.12 8.39 -17.40
CA ARG A 59 6.73 7.39 -18.28
C ARG A 59 8.25 7.43 -18.19
N GLU A 60 8.84 8.62 -18.31
CA GLU A 60 10.29 8.81 -18.21
C GLU A 60 10.80 8.46 -16.82
N THR A 61 10.10 8.92 -15.78
CA THR A 61 10.44 8.63 -14.38
C THR A 61 10.43 7.13 -14.11
N LEU A 62 9.39 6.43 -14.57
CA LEU A 62 9.23 4.99 -14.36
C LEU A 62 10.35 4.20 -15.04
N VAL A 63 10.69 4.52 -16.29
CA VAL A 63 11.77 3.84 -17.02
C VAL A 63 13.12 4.09 -16.35
N LYS A 64 13.40 5.35 -15.99
CA LYS A 64 14.67 5.74 -15.36
C LYS A 64 14.85 5.08 -13.99
N ASP A 65 13.86 5.17 -13.12
CA ASP A 65 13.95 4.65 -11.75
C ASP A 65 13.92 3.13 -11.73
N LEU A 66 13.13 2.51 -12.63
CA LEU A 66 13.16 1.05 -12.80
C LEU A 66 14.55 0.57 -13.22
N ARG A 67 15.15 1.19 -14.26
CA ARG A 67 16.50 0.84 -14.70
C ARG A 67 17.50 0.93 -13.54
N LYS A 68 17.47 2.02 -12.78
CA LYS A 68 18.32 2.21 -11.59
C LYS A 68 18.15 1.06 -10.59
N VAL A 69 16.92 0.65 -10.31
CA VAL A 69 16.65 -0.49 -9.41
C VAL A 69 17.24 -1.79 -9.98
N LEU A 70 17.03 -2.07 -11.27
CA LEU A 70 17.50 -3.32 -11.89
C LEU A 70 19.03 -3.40 -11.94
N GLU A 71 19.71 -2.27 -12.12
CA GLU A 71 21.17 -2.17 -12.16
C GLU A 71 21.80 -2.26 -10.77
N ASN A 72 21.24 -1.56 -9.78
CA ASN A 72 21.84 -1.46 -8.45
C ASN A 72 21.46 -2.60 -7.50
N TYR A 73 20.28 -3.21 -7.68
CA TYR A 73 19.79 -4.22 -6.74
C TYR A 73 20.47 -5.58 -6.97
N PRO A 74 21.07 -6.20 -5.93
CA PRO A 74 21.84 -7.43 -6.07
C PRO A 74 21.07 -8.53 -6.81
N LYS A 75 21.74 -9.18 -7.79
CA LYS A 75 21.10 -10.21 -8.65
C LYS A 75 20.68 -11.47 -7.88
N ASN A 76 21.36 -11.77 -6.78
CA ASN A 76 21.08 -12.90 -5.90
C ASN A 76 20.00 -12.62 -4.86
N MET A 77 19.36 -11.44 -4.88
CA MET A 77 18.32 -11.06 -3.94
C MET A 77 16.97 -10.87 -4.64
N PHE A 78 15.90 -11.28 -3.96
CA PHE A 78 14.54 -11.05 -4.42
C PHE A 78 14.13 -9.59 -4.16
N PHE A 79 13.48 -8.98 -5.15
CA PHE A 79 12.77 -7.71 -4.99
C PHE A 79 11.34 -7.84 -5.52
N ASN A 80 10.47 -6.96 -5.06
CA ASN A 80 9.08 -6.88 -5.49
C ASN A 80 8.63 -5.43 -5.59
N PHE A 81 7.72 -5.15 -6.51
CA PHE A 81 7.04 -3.86 -6.61
C PHE A 81 5.58 -4.02 -6.19
N LEU A 82 5.17 -3.31 -5.15
CA LEU A 82 3.77 -3.16 -4.81
C LEU A 82 3.12 -2.14 -5.73
N LEU A 83 2.20 -2.62 -6.57
CA LEU A 83 1.40 -1.80 -7.48
C LEU A 83 -0.09 -1.98 -7.22
N PHE A 84 -0.79 -0.84 -7.20
CA PHE A 84 -2.25 -0.76 -7.21
C PHE A 84 -2.69 -0.22 -8.57
N CYS A 85 -3.12 -1.10 -9.48
CA CYS A 85 -3.49 -0.67 -10.84
C CYS A 85 -4.72 0.25 -10.84
N GLU A 86 -5.59 0.19 -9.84
CA GLU A 86 -6.71 1.14 -9.63
C GLU A 86 -6.21 2.60 -9.59
N GLY A 87 -4.97 2.82 -9.11
CA GLY A 87 -4.31 4.12 -9.06
C GLY A 87 -4.86 5.06 -7.98
N THR A 88 -5.89 4.65 -7.24
CA THR A 88 -6.48 5.37 -6.10
C THR A 88 -7.20 4.38 -5.20
N ARG A 89 -7.43 4.75 -3.94
CA ARG A 89 -8.26 3.93 -3.04
C ARG A 89 -9.71 3.90 -3.51
N PHE A 90 -10.31 2.73 -3.39
CA PHE A 90 -11.71 2.47 -3.64
C PHE A 90 -12.60 3.29 -2.71
N THR A 91 -13.58 3.96 -3.30
CA THR A 91 -14.73 4.54 -2.60
C THR A 91 -15.95 4.37 -3.50
N GLU A 92 -17.16 4.30 -2.92
CA GLU A 92 -18.36 4.09 -3.72
C GLU A 92 -18.57 5.20 -4.76
N LYS A 93 -18.28 6.45 -4.38
CA LYS A 93 -18.31 7.60 -5.30
C LYS A 93 -17.41 7.40 -6.52
N LYS A 94 -16.17 6.95 -6.31
CA LYS A 94 -15.21 6.70 -7.40
C LYS A 94 -15.58 5.48 -8.22
N ARG A 95 -16.16 4.45 -7.60
CA ARG A 95 -16.70 3.29 -8.31
C ARG A 95 -17.79 3.72 -9.27
N VAL A 96 -18.79 4.49 -8.83
CA VAL A 96 -19.87 4.99 -9.70
C VAL A 96 -19.31 5.75 -10.91
N THR A 97 -18.36 6.65 -10.69
CA THR A 97 -17.69 7.37 -11.79
C THR A 97 -16.92 6.41 -12.70
N SER A 98 -16.21 5.45 -12.14
CA SER A 98 -15.49 4.44 -12.89
C SER A 98 -16.40 3.56 -13.74
N MET A 99 -17.61 3.24 -13.28
CA MET A 99 -18.58 2.42 -14.00
C MET A 99 -19.19 3.18 -15.19
N LYS A 100 -19.41 4.49 -15.06
CA LYS A 100 -19.78 5.35 -16.20
C LYS A 100 -18.72 5.26 -17.31
N ILE A 101 -17.44 5.41 -16.94
CA ILE A 101 -16.32 5.29 -17.88
C ILE A 101 -16.24 3.86 -18.46
N ALA A 102 -16.54 2.82 -17.67
CA ALA A 102 -16.56 1.44 -18.14
C ALA A 102 -17.59 1.26 -19.25
N LYS A 103 -18.81 1.73 -19.02
CA LYS A 103 -19.91 1.66 -19.99
C LYS A 103 -19.60 2.43 -21.28
N GLU A 104 -19.03 3.63 -21.18
CA GLU A 104 -18.60 4.43 -22.34
C GLU A 104 -17.53 3.72 -23.18
N LYS A 105 -16.67 2.92 -22.54
CA LYS A 105 -15.59 2.17 -23.20
C LYS A 105 -15.98 0.74 -23.58
N GLY A 106 -17.23 0.33 -23.36
CA GLY A 106 -17.68 -1.05 -23.59
C GLY A 106 -16.99 -2.08 -22.69
N LEU A 107 -16.47 -1.67 -21.52
CA LEU A 107 -15.83 -2.56 -20.55
C LEU A 107 -16.85 -3.08 -19.53
N PRO A 108 -16.69 -4.31 -19.01
CA PRO A 108 -17.54 -4.84 -17.95
C PRO A 108 -17.52 -3.99 -16.67
N GLU A 109 -18.67 -3.89 -16.02
CA GLU A 109 -18.81 -3.22 -14.74
C GLU A 109 -18.28 -4.09 -13.59
N LEU A 110 -17.57 -3.48 -12.65
CA LEU A 110 -16.99 -4.10 -11.46
C LEU A 110 -17.77 -3.69 -10.20
N LYS A 111 -17.93 -4.63 -9.26
CA LYS A 111 -18.71 -4.41 -8.02
C LYS A 111 -17.87 -3.89 -6.87
N HIS A 112 -16.63 -4.32 -6.77
CA HIS A 112 -15.76 -4.13 -5.61
C HIS A 112 -14.41 -3.47 -5.97
N HIS A 113 -14.20 -3.16 -7.25
CA HIS A 113 -13.01 -2.46 -7.75
C HIS A 113 -13.35 -1.29 -8.65
N ILE A 114 -12.37 -0.38 -8.80
CA ILE A 114 -12.36 0.64 -9.85
C ILE A 114 -11.62 0.08 -11.08
N LEU A 115 -11.91 0.61 -12.27
CA LEU A 115 -11.21 0.21 -13.49
C LEU A 115 -9.69 0.37 -13.34
N PRO A 116 -8.91 -0.67 -13.67
CA PRO A 116 -7.46 -0.58 -13.58
C PRO A 116 -6.88 0.34 -14.65
N ARG A 117 -5.78 1.01 -14.30
CA ARG A 117 -4.90 1.74 -15.21
C ARG A 117 -3.77 0.82 -15.64
N THR A 118 -3.72 0.54 -16.94
CA THR A 118 -2.84 -0.50 -17.49
C THR A 118 -1.44 0.00 -17.84
N LYS A 119 -1.34 1.26 -18.32
CA LYS A 119 -0.09 1.83 -18.86
C LYS A 119 1.14 1.66 -17.96
N GLY A 120 1.00 1.96 -16.66
CA GLY A 120 2.11 1.86 -15.71
C GLY A 120 2.54 0.41 -15.43
N PHE A 121 1.57 -0.51 -15.37
CA PHE A 121 1.85 -1.94 -15.22
C PHE A 121 2.58 -2.48 -16.46
N THR A 122 2.08 -2.18 -17.66
CA THR A 122 2.70 -2.60 -18.92
C THR A 122 4.14 -2.12 -19.03
N LEU A 123 4.40 -0.84 -18.71
CA LEU A 123 5.73 -0.27 -18.81
C LEU A 123 6.72 -0.88 -17.79
N LEU A 124 6.25 -1.18 -16.57
CA LEU A 124 7.07 -1.91 -15.58
C LEU A 124 7.39 -3.33 -16.05
N LEU A 125 6.41 -4.02 -16.62
CA LEU A 125 6.55 -5.39 -17.09
C LEU A 125 7.58 -5.48 -18.22
N GLN A 126 7.43 -4.62 -19.24
CA GLN A 126 8.34 -4.54 -20.39
C GLN A 126 9.75 -4.12 -19.97
N GLY A 127 9.88 -3.19 -19.02
CA GLY A 127 11.17 -2.67 -18.59
C GLY A 127 11.97 -3.59 -17.67
N ALA A 128 11.33 -4.61 -17.07
CA ALA A 128 11.96 -5.51 -16.09
C ALA A 128 11.78 -6.99 -16.43
N GLU A 129 11.52 -7.30 -17.70
CA GLU A 129 11.24 -8.66 -18.15
C GLU A 129 12.33 -9.67 -17.72
N ASP A 130 13.60 -9.30 -17.84
CA ASP A 130 14.74 -10.19 -17.52
C ASP A 130 14.92 -10.46 -16.02
N ARG A 131 14.25 -9.71 -15.14
CA ARG A 131 14.38 -9.82 -13.67
C ARG A 131 13.08 -10.21 -12.98
N ILE A 132 11.91 -10.02 -13.61
CA ILE A 132 10.61 -10.36 -13.05
C ILE A 132 10.23 -11.79 -13.44
N THR A 133 10.12 -12.67 -12.45
CA THR A 133 9.77 -14.09 -12.65
C THR A 133 8.27 -14.35 -12.71
N GLY A 134 7.44 -13.41 -12.25
CA GLY A 134 6.00 -13.57 -12.21
C GLY A 134 5.28 -12.47 -11.45
N ILE A 135 3.96 -12.45 -11.60
CA ILE A 135 3.06 -11.48 -10.98
C ILE A 135 2.28 -12.17 -9.87
N TYR A 136 2.29 -11.56 -8.68
CA TYR A 136 1.47 -11.98 -7.55
C TYR A 136 0.23 -11.09 -7.47
N ASP A 137 -0.89 -11.66 -7.87
CA ASP A 137 -2.19 -11.05 -7.73
C ASP A 137 -2.72 -11.24 -6.30
N LEU A 138 -2.93 -10.13 -5.60
CA LEU A 138 -3.32 -10.12 -4.18
C LEU A 138 -4.70 -9.49 -3.99
N ASN A 139 -5.56 -10.18 -3.25
CA ASN A 139 -6.85 -9.66 -2.79
C ASN A 139 -6.89 -9.71 -1.26
N ILE A 140 -6.85 -8.55 -0.61
CA ILE A 140 -6.98 -8.45 0.85
C ILE A 140 -8.43 -8.21 1.24
N GLY A 141 -8.90 -8.94 2.24
CA GLY A 141 -10.20 -8.76 2.89
C GLY A 141 -10.04 -8.76 4.41
N PHE A 142 -10.57 -7.74 5.08
CA PHE A 142 -10.63 -7.70 6.54
C PHE A 142 -11.94 -8.29 7.05
N LYS A 143 -11.86 -9.15 8.06
CA LYS A 143 -13.00 -9.81 8.70
C LYS A 143 -13.96 -8.79 9.29
N LYS A 144 -15.27 -9.03 9.17
CA LYS A 144 -16.33 -8.14 9.70
C LYS A 144 -16.26 -7.95 11.22
N ASN A 145 -15.83 -8.99 11.94
CA ASN A 145 -15.73 -8.96 13.40
C ASN A 145 -14.45 -8.29 13.94
N GLY A 146 -13.55 -7.85 13.04
CA GLY A 146 -12.33 -7.16 13.41
C GLY A 146 -12.52 -5.66 13.63
N ALA A 147 -11.50 -4.99 14.17
CA ALA A 147 -11.47 -3.54 14.18
C ALA A 147 -11.32 -2.99 12.75
N GLU A 148 -11.78 -1.75 12.54
CA GLU A 148 -11.60 -1.07 11.25
C GLU A 148 -10.11 -1.04 10.86
N PRO A 149 -9.76 -1.40 9.61
CA PRO A 149 -8.39 -1.51 9.14
C PRO A 149 -7.78 -0.15 8.84
N THR A 150 -7.63 0.66 9.89
CA THR A 150 -7.02 1.99 9.86
C THR A 150 -5.74 2.00 10.67
N LEU A 151 -4.82 2.90 10.33
CA LEU A 151 -3.60 3.10 11.12
C LEU A 151 -3.95 3.49 12.57
N ARG A 152 -5.07 4.21 12.75
CA ARG A 152 -5.59 4.59 14.07
C ARG A 152 -6.00 3.38 14.92
N SER A 153 -6.67 2.39 14.36
CA SER A 153 -7.02 1.16 15.08
C SER A 153 -5.78 0.41 15.52
N ILE A 154 -4.78 0.29 14.64
CA ILE A 154 -3.51 -0.39 14.93
C ILE A 154 -2.76 0.30 16.07
N MET A 155 -2.60 1.63 16.02
CA MET A 155 -1.92 2.39 17.09
C MET A 155 -2.64 2.31 18.44
N LYS A 156 -3.96 2.05 18.44
CA LYS A 156 -4.74 1.82 19.66
C LYS A 156 -4.66 0.37 20.16
N GLY A 157 -3.85 -0.48 19.54
CA GLY A 157 -3.75 -1.91 19.88
C GLY A 157 -5.00 -2.72 19.51
N ARG A 158 -5.87 -2.22 18.62
CA ARG A 158 -7.07 -2.94 18.20
C ARG A 158 -6.73 -3.97 17.12
N SER A 159 -7.14 -5.21 17.34
CA SER A 159 -6.88 -6.32 16.42
C SER A 159 -7.64 -6.15 15.10
N CYS A 160 -6.91 -6.10 13.99
CA CYS A 160 -7.44 -6.14 12.63
C CYS A 160 -7.10 -7.51 12.02
N GLN A 161 -8.09 -8.33 11.70
CA GLN A 161 -7.88 -9.66 11.10
C GLN A 161 -8.11 -9.59 9.60
N ALA A 162 -7.11 -10.01 8.82
CA ALA A 162 -7.17 -10.01 7.37
C ALA A 162 -6.92 -11.42 6.82
N GLU A 163 -7.61 -11.75 5.74
CA GLU A 163 -7.21 -12.82 4.83
C GLU A 163 -6.72 -12.20 3.53
N ILE A 164 -5.76 -12.87 2.90
CA ILE A 164 -5.16 -12.41 1.65
C ILE A 164 -5.17 -13.58 0.68
N PHE A 165 -6.00 -13.46 -0.35
CA PHE A 165 -5.93 -14.34 -1.51
C PHE A 165 -4.68 -14.01 -2.32
N VAL A 166 -3.91 -15.04 -2.68
CA VAL A 166 -2.69 -14.92 -3.47
C VAL A 166 -2.77 -15.84 -4.66
N ARG A 167 -2.55 -15.29 -5.86
CA ARG A 167 -2.42 -16.05 -7.10
C ARG A 167 -1.15 -15.62 -7.83
N ARG A 168 -0.30 -16.57 -8.17
CA ARG A 168 0.90 -16.33 -8.98
C ARG A 168 0.60 -16.62 -10.45
N THR A 169 0.98 -15.71 -11.33
CA THR A 169 1.00 -15.91 -12.79
C THR A 169 2.43 -15.79 -13.28
N SER A 170 2.91 -16.75 -14.08
CA SER A 170 4.25 -16.67 -14.66
C SER A 170 4.34 -15.51 -15.64
N ILE A 171 5.51 -14.87 -15.75
CA ILE A 171 5.74 -13.80 -16.72
C ILE A 171 5.50 -14.27 -18.17
N SER A 172 5.78 -15.54 -18.44
CA SER A 172 5.59 -16.19 -19.75
C SER A 172 4.13 -16.29 -20.19
N GLU A 173 3.19 -16.20 -19.26
CA GLU A 173 1.74 -16.28 -19.54
C GLU A 173 1.12 -14.90 -19.84
N ILE A 174 1.88 -13.82 -19.66
CA ILE A 174 1.39 -12.45 -19.79
C ILE A 174 1.79 -11.90 -21.17
N PRO A 175 0.84 -11.37 -21.97
CA PRO A 175 1.18 -10.76 -23.25
C PRO A 175 2.12 -9.56 -23.05
N LYS A 176 3.12 -9.45 -23.94
CA LYS A 176 4.14 -8.39 -23.88
C LYS A 176 3.71 -7.11 -24.58
N ASP A 177 2.80 -7.22 -25.54
CA ASP A 177 2.29 -6.08 -26.28
C ASP A 177 1.37 -5.22 -25.39
N THR A 178 1.34 -3.92 -25.66
CA THR A 178 0.65 -2.97 -24.79
C THR A 178 -0.85 -3.24 -24.69
N GLU A 179 -1.47 -3.66 -25.78
CA GLU A 179 -2.91 -3.92 -25.85
C GLU A 179 -3.27 -5.22 -25.13
N GLY A 180 -2.59 -6.31 -25.45
CA GLY A 180 -2.73 -7.62 -24.82
C GLY A 180 -2.46 -7.57 -23.32
N CYS A 181 -1.41 -6.85 -22.90
CA CYS A 181 -1.14 -6.61 -21.48
C CYS A 181 -2.27 -5.82 -20.82
N GLY A 182 -2.84 -4.82 -21.52
CA GLY A 182 -3.98 -4.05 -21.03
C GLY A 182 -5.22 -4.93 -20.85
N ASN A 183 -5.56 -5.74 -21.85
CA ASN A 183 -6.67 -6.67 -21.81
C ASN A 183 -6.50 -7.73 -20.72
N TRP A 184 -5.27 -8.22 -20.52
CA TRP A 184 -4.93 -9.13 -19.43
C TRP A 184 -5.19 -8.50 -18.06
N VAL A 185 -4.76 -7.25 -17.83
CA VAL A 185 -5.06 -6.55 -16.56
C VAL A 185 -6.56 -6.33 -16.37
N HIS A 186 -7.30 -5.99 -17.42
CA HIS A 186 -8.76 -5.86 -17.33
C HIS A 186 -9.43 -7.18 -16.95
N LYS A 187 -9.03 -8.30 -17.58
CA LYS A 187 -9.53 -9.63 -17.24
C LYS A 187 -9.16 -10.02 -15.80
N LEU A 188 -7.91 -9.78 -15.40
CA LEU A 188 -7.44 -10.02 -14.03
C LEU A 188 -8.33 -9.31 -13.01
N TYR A 189 -8.70 -8.05 -13.26
CA TYR A 189 -9.56 -7.28 -12.37
C TYR A 189 -11.02 -7.76 -12.34
N GLN A 190 -11.53 -8.36 -13.41
CA GLN A 190 -12.85 -9.01 -13.40
C GLN A 190 -12.85 -10.27 -12.52
N GLU A 191 -11.84 -11.11 -12.66
CA GLU A 191 -11.69 -12.31 -11.81
C GLU A 191 -11.45 -11.91 -10.35
N LYS A 192 -10.62 -10.89 -10.12
CA LYS A 192 -10.39 -10.30 -8.81
C LYS A 192 -11.68 -9.81 -8.16
N ASP A 193 -12.57 -9.18 -8.93
CA ASP A 193 -13.88 -8.72 -8.46
C ASP A 193 -14.76 -9.87 -8.00
N GLN A 194 -14.81 -10.97 -8.75
CA GLN A 194 -15.56 -12.17 -8.39
C GLN A 194 -15.03 -12.84 -7.11
N ILE A 195 -13.70 -12.92 -6.98
CA ILE A 195 -13.04 -13.46 -5.78
C ILE A 195 -13.37 -12.59 -4.57
N TYR A 196 -13.37 -11.26 -4.72
CA TYR A 196 -13.69 -10.37 -3.62
C TYR A 196 -15.20 -10.38 -3.29
N ASP A 197 -16.07 -10.54 -4.29
CA ASP A 197 -17.51 -10.75 -4.10
C ASP A 197 -17.80 -12.00 -3.27
N TYR A 198 -17.04 -13.08 -3.49
CA TYR A 198 -17.07 -14.27 -2.65
C TYR A 198 -16.69 -13.95 -1.19
N PHE A 199 -15.60 -13.21 -0.97
CA PHE A 199 -15.18 -12.79 0.37
C PHE A 199 -16.25 -11.96 1.09
N VAL A 200 -16.87 -11.01 0.40
CA VAL A 200 -17.93 -10.16 1.01
C VAL A 200 -19.11 -11.00 1.51
N ARG A 201 -19.46 -12.07 0.79
CA ARG A 201 -20.54 -12.99 1.15
C ARG A 201 -20.16 -13.93 2.29
N ASN A 202 -18.98 -14.53 2.23
CA ASN A 202 -18.58 -15.61 3.12
C ASN A 202 -17.68 -15.17 4.28
N ASP A 203 -17.23 -13.91 4.28
CA ASP A 203 -16.20 -13.37 5.18
C ASP A 203 -14.88 -14.15 5.13
N THR A 204 -14.63 -14.93 4.08
CA THR A 204 -13.41 -15.71 3.86
C THR A 204 -13.14 -15.90 2.38
N PHE A 205 -11.88 -16.10 2.01
CA PHE A 205 -11.51 -16.58 0.68
C PHE A 205 -11.50 -18.10 0.58
N GLU A 206 -11.74 -18.83 1.68
CA GLU A 206 -11.77 -20.29 1.68
C GLU A 206 -12.87 -20.82 0.75
N GLY A 207 -12.46 -21.55 -0.28
CA GLY A 207 -13.33 -22.11 -1.30
C GLY A 207 -12.54 -22.55 -2.54
N ASN A 208 -13.14 -23.39 -3.39
CA ASN A 208 -12.63 -23.73 -4.73
C ASN A 208 -11.18 -24.27 -4.77
N GLY A 209 -10.78 -25.10 -3.79
CA GLY A 209 -9.48 -25.78 -3.81
C GLY A 209 -8.27 -24.91 -3.39
N LEU A 210 -8.51 -23.76 -2.75
CA LEU A 210 -7.43 -22.92 -2.23
C LEU A 210 -6.76 -23.54 -1.01
N GLN A 211 -5.42 -23.52 -1.00
CA GLN A 211 -4.64 -23.90 0.16
C GLN A 211 -4.59 -22.74 1.17
N ARG A 212 -5.11 -22.96 2.37
CA ARG A 212 -4.97 -22.02 3.47
C ARG A 212 -3.57 -22.12 4.06
N ILE A 213 -2.90 -20.97 4.16
CA ILE A 213 -1.64 -20.84 4.89
C ILE A 213 -1.87 -19.85 6.02
N GLU A 214 -1.75 -20.32 7.26
CA GLU A 214 -1.77 -19.45 8.42
C GLU A 214 -0.36 -18.89 8.65
N VAL A 215 -0.24 -17.57 8.64
CA VAL A 215 1.04 -16.90 8.88
C VAL A 215 1.25 -16.83 10.40
N PRO A 216 2.23 -17.55 10.97
CA PRO A 216 2.40 -17.60 12.41
C PRO A 216 2.79 -16.23 12.97
N ARG A 217 2.42 -15.99 14.22
CA ARG A 217 2.92 -14.83 14.96
C ARG A 217 4.41 -15.00 15.20
N ASN A 218 5.18 -13.94 14.94
CA ASN A 218 6.61 -13.94 15.16
C ASN A 218 6.94 -13.26 16.49
N TYR A 219 7.48 -14.00 17.45
CA TYR A 219 7.87 -13.46 18.75
C TYR A 219 9.04 -12.49 18.66
N THR A 220 9.83 -12.52 17.57
CA THR A 220 10.92 -11.54 17.38
C THR A 220 10.38 -10.12 17.27
N ASP A 221 9.17 -9.92 16.74
CA ASP A 221 8.55 -8.60 16.67
C ASP A 221 8.32 -8.04 18.09
N LEU A 222 7.89 -8.89 19.03
CA LEU A 222 7.74 -8.52 20.44
C LEU A 222 9.11 -8.24 21.09
N LEU A 223 10.13 -9.06 20.80
CA LEU A 223 11.47 -8.84 21.35
C LEU A 223 12.09 -7.52 20.87
N ILE A 224 11.92 -7.18 19.58
CA ILE A 224 12.38 -5.91 19.01
C ILE A 224 11.62 -4.74 19.65
N GLU A 225 10.31 -4.87 19.82
CA GLU A 225 9.51 -3.83 20.49
C GLU A 225 9.95 -3.64 21.94
N LEU A 226 10.11 -4.72 22.71
CA LEU A 226 10.62 -4.66 24.08
C LEU A 226 12.02 -4.05 24.14
N PHE A 227 12.91 -4.38 23.20
CA PHE A 227 14.22 -3.77 23.10
C PHE A 227 14.13 -2.25 22.95
N TRP A 228 13.31 -1.74 22.03
CA TRP A 228 13.15 -0.29 21.84
C TRP A 228 12.43 0.40 23.00
N ILE A 229 11.45 -0.26 23.61
CA ILE A 229 10.80 0.25 24.83
C ILE A 229 11.85 0.38 25.94
N LEU A 230 12.71 -0.62 26.16
CA LEU A 230 13.70 -0.59 27.23
C LEU A 230 14.85 0.41 26.95
N THR A 231 15.30 0.52 25.70
CA THR A 231 16.45 1.35 25.34
C THR A 231 16.10 2.81 25.08
N ILE A 232 14.91 3.10 24.56
CA ILE A 232 14.47 4.46 24.21
C ILE A 232 13.26 4.86 25.05
N GLY A 233 12.24 4.02 25.14
CA GLY A 233 10.98 4.36 25.81
C GLY A 233 11.14 4.67 27.29
N VAL A 234 11.71 3.74 28.06
CA VAL A 234 11.90 3.86 29.51
C VAL A 234 12.82 5.04 29.85
N PRO A 235 14.01 5.20 29.24
CA PRO A 235 14.83 6.39 29.47
C PRO A 235 14.11 7.68 29.12
N SER A 236 13.39 7.75 28.00
CA SER A 236 12.63 8.96 27.61
C SER A 236 11.57 9.33 28.64
N ILE A 237 10.87 8.35 29.21
CA ILE A 237 9.89 8.57 30.27
C ILE A 237 10.59 9.08 31.54
N ILE A 238 11.71 8.49 31.94
CA ILE A 238 12.48 8.93 33.11
C ILE A 238 12.98 10.37 32.92
N TYR A 239 13.52 10.68 31.74
CA TYR A 239 13.98 12.04 31.40
C TYR A 239 12.81 13.03 31.36
N LEU A 240 11.64 12.62 30.87
CA LEU A 240 10.45 13.45 30.88
C LEU A 240 10.02 13.78 32.32
N PHE A 241 9.98 12.78 33.22
CA PHE A 241 9.66 13.04 34.63
C PHE A 241 10.69 13.95 35.29
N LYS A 242 11.98 13.70 35.08
CA LYS A 242 13.05 14.58 35.61
C LYS A 242 12.89 16.00 35.07
N PHE A 243 12.69 16.15 33.77
CA PHE A 243 12.46 17.45 33.13
C PHE A 243 11.26 18.17 33.75
N LEU A 244 10.11 17.51 33.92
CA LEU A 244 8.92 18.12 34.52
C LEU A 244 9.13 18.53 35.98
N LEU A 245 10.00 17.84 36.73
CA LEU A 245 10.28 18.18 38.13
C LEU A 245 11.32 19.30 38.29
N THR A 246 12.30 19.42 37.40
CA THR A 246 13.45 20.32 37.57
C THR A 246 13.46 21.52 36.63
N SER A 247 12.65 21.51 35.58
CA SER A 247 12.63 22.60 34.59
C SER A 247 11.83 23.81 35.04
N SER A 248 12.13 24.97 34.45
CA SER A 248 11.35 26.19 34.66
C SER A 248 9.96 26.07 34.01
N PHE A 249 8.98 26.81 34.53
CA PHE A 249 7.62 26.86 33.99
C PHE A 249 7.59 27.22 32.49
N ILE A 250 8.46 28.14 32.05
CA ILE A 250 8.59 28.53 30.64
C ILE A 250 9.03 27.34 29.77
N ALA A 251 10.02 26.56 30.22
CA ALA A 251 10.48 25.38 29.50
C ALA A 251 9.37 24.32 29.36
N GLN A 252 8.55 24.15 30.41
CA GLN A 252 7.41 23.24 30.38
C GLN A 252 6.33 23.70 29.39
N ILE A 253 6.02 24.99 29.33
CA ILE A 253 5.09 25.55 28.32
C ILE A 253 5.61 25.27 26.90
N ILE A 254 6.89 25.57 26.64
CA ILE A 254 7.51 25.32 25.33
C ILE A 254 7.40 23.83 24.98
N PHE A 255 7.68 22.94 25.92
CA PHE A 255 7.54 21.50 25.72
C PHE A 255 6.10 21.11 25.38
N VAL A 256 5.10 21.62 26.10
CA VAL A 256 3.67 21.36 25.79
C VAL A 256 3.31 21.84 24.38
N ILE A 257 3.78 23.03 23.97
CA ILE A 257 3.56 23.53 22.60
C ILE A 257 4.18 22.59 21.57
N ILE A 258 5.41 22.11 21.79
CA ILE A 258 6.07 21.14 20.91
C ILE A 258 5.26 19.85 20.82
N VAL A 259 4.75 19.32 21.93
CA VAL A 259 3.92 18.11 21.96
C VAL A 259 2.61 18.30 21.19
N ILE A 260 1.97 19.47 21.32
CA ILE A 260 0.76 19.81 20.55
C ILE A 260 1.07 19.85 19.06
N LEU A 261 2.14 20.55 18.64
CA LEU A 261 2.57 20.62 17.25
C LEU A 261 2.92 19.24 16.69
N ALA A 262 3.64 18.41 17.46
CA ALA A 262 3.96 17.04 17.09
C ALA A 262 2.68 16.18 16.92
N THR A 263 1.71 16.33 17.82
CA THR A 263 0.41 15.63 17.73
C THR A 263 -0.37 16.04 16.48
N ILE A 264 -0.39 17.34 16.15
CA ILE A 264 -0.99 17.85 14.91
C ILE A 264 -0.28 17.24 13.69
N GLY A 265 1.07 17.22 13.70
CA GLY A 265 1.88 16.60 12.66
C GLY A 265 1.56 15.11 12.46
N VAL A 266 1.49 14.33 13.54
CA VAL A 266 1.11 12.90 13.50
C VAL A 266 -0.29 12.72 12.92
N ARG A 267 -1.27 13.53 13.33
CA ARG A 267 -2.62 13.48 12.76
C ARG A 267 -2.62 13.81 11.26
N ALA A 268 -1.85 14.81 10.84
CA ALA A 268 -1.72 15.15 9.43
C ALA A 268 -1.11 13.98 8.62
N MET A 269 -0.11 13.28 9.16
CA MET A 269 0.46 12.08 8.54
C MET A 269 -0.56 10.94 8.41
N ILE A 270 -1.32 10.65 9.46
CA ILE A 270 -2.38 9.62 9.43
C ILE A 270 -3.43 9.96 8.38
N ALA A 271 -3.80 11.23 8.27
CA ALA A 271 -4.79 11.68 7.30
C ALA A 271 -4.38 11.43 5.82
N VAL A 272 -3.08 11.32 5.52
CA VAL A 272 -2.61 10.91 4.18
C VAL A 272 -2.95 9.44 3.87
N THR A 273 -3.09 8.63 4.92
CA THR A 273 -3.44 7.21 4.80
C THR A 273 -4.95 6.95 4.72
N GLU A 274 -5.78 7.95 4.98
CA GLU A 274 -7.25 7.81 4.95
C GLU A 274 -7.79 7.68 3.51
N THR A 275 -8.77 6.80 3.33
CA THR A 275 -9.50 6.59 2.07
C THR A 275 -10.20 7.85 1.55
N GLU A 276 -10.82 8.64 2.42
CA GLU A 276 -11.61 9.82 2.05
C GLU A 276 -10.79 10.94 1.42
N ARG A 277 -9.49 11.04 1.76
CA ARG A 277 -8.55 12.03 1.21
C ARG A 277 -7.78 11.52 -0.02
N GLY A 278 -8.19 10.39 -0.59
CA GLY A 278 -7.61 9.85 -1.83
C GLY A 278 -7.82 10.78 -3.03
N SER A 279 -7.11 10.56 -4.13
CA SER A 279 -7.19 11.44 -5.32
C SER A 279 -8.62 11.67 -5.82
N HIS A 280 -8.94 12.89 -6.26
CA HIS A 280 -10.19 13.29 -6.93
C HIS A 280 -10.32 12.70 -8.35
N TYR A 281 -10.25 11.37 -8.46
CA TYR A 281 -10.33 10.69 -9.74
C TYR A 281 -11.73 10.79 -10.33
N GLY A 282 -11.82 11.38 -11.53
CA GLY A 282 -13.08 11.53 -12.25
C GLY A 282 -14.04 12.54 -11.64
N GLU A 283 -13.60 13.37 -10.69
CA GLU A 283 -14.34 14.57 -10.34
C GLU A 283 -14.15 15.57 -11.49
N THR A 284 -15.25 15.91 -12.17
CA THR A 284 -15.29 17.05 -13.06
C THR A 284 -14.77 18.24 -12.27
N LYS A 285 -13.69 18.87 -12.75
CA LYS A 285 -13.30 20.19 -12.26
C LYS A 285 -14.54 21.07 -12.40
N LYS A 286 -15.15 21.47 -11.29
CA LYS A 286 -16.04 22.63 -11.33
C LYS A 286 -15.15 23.77 -11.81
N ASN A 287 -15.43 24.26 -13.01
CA ASN A 287 -14.87 25.52 -13.48
C ASN A 287 -15.31 26.58 -12.47
N GLU A 288 -14.36 27.10 -11.70
CA GLU A 288 -14.41 28.46 -11.17
C GLU A 288 -13.54 29.33 -12.07
#